data_AF-A0A396ZEG4-F1
#
_entry.id   AF-A0A396ZEG4-F1
#
_cell.length_a   1.000
_cell.length_b   1.000
_cell.length_c   1.000
_cell.angle_alpha   90.00
_cell.angle_beta   90.00
_cell.angle_gamma   90.00
#
_symmetry.space_group_name_H-M   'P 1'
#
loop_
_entity.id
_entity.type
_entity.pdbx_description
1 polymer ?
#
loop_
_entity_poly.entity_id
_entity_poly.type
_entity_poly.pdbx_seq_one_letter_code
_entity_poly.pdbx_strand_id
1 'polypeptide(L)'
;MKRNVTWKFLITALLLVGTVNCFETKSEDKNDENLFLSAILLNNFEIAGNWTFYNGTKDYPGGAFTDVGTKAQGTYSITNTLITQKNNDNGFGGSQLIGNIVEINLAKKVIYVQFTQDSSFSKGKFSWYRWTSDGSYFYLCQDLTGVNNQNTLEQAKADDLDTYSNTKNLNAGCGLNSGFDPSVWSRLEVRTN
;
A
#
# COMPACT_ATOMS: atom_id res chain seq x y z
N MET A 1 70.01 -23.82 -11.96
CA MET A 1 70.92 -22.64 -11.86
C MET A 1 70.10 -21.38 -12.17
N LYS A 2 70.00 -20.47 -11.19
CA LYS A 2 69.71 -18.99 -11.25
C LYS A 2 68.36 -18.53 -11.86
N ARG A 3 67.42 -17.93 -11.09
CA ARG A 3 67.23 -16.48 -10.72
C ARG A 3 67.21 -15.58 -11.97
N ASN A 4 66.31 -14.63 -12.23
CA ASN A 4 65.42 -13.79 -11.39
C ASN A 4 64.61 -12.84 -12.33
N VAL A 5 63.39 -12.43 -11.92
CA VAL A 5 62.83 -11.04 -11.91
C VAL A 5 62.82 -10.20 -13.20
N THR A 6 61.63 -9.77 -13.64
CA THR A 6 61.20 -8.33 -13.64
C THR A 6 59.73 -8.11 -13.97
N TRP A 7 59.02 -7.69 -12.93
CA TRP A 7 57.82 -6.86 -12.93
C TRP A 7 58.14 -5.50 -13.58
N LYS A 8 57.27 -5.01 -14.50
CA LYS A 8 56.96 -3.61 -14.85
C LYS A 8 56.68 -3.46 -16.36
N PHE A 9 55.40 -3.41 -16.73
CA PHE A 9 54.90 -2.38 -17.64
C PHE A 9 53.46 -2.03 -17.20
N LEU A 10 53.40 -0.94 -16.43
CA LEU A 10 52.22 -0.14 -16.14
C LEU A 10 51.51 0.26 -17.44
N ILE A 11 50.18 0.23 -17.47
CA ILE A 11 49.30 1.44 -17.45
C ILE A 11 49.77 2.51 -18.46
N THR A 12 48.96 2.79 -19.50
CA THR A 12 48.46 4.13 -19.90
C THR A 12 47.90 4.09 -21.34
N ALA A 13 46.57 4.22 -21.48
CA ALA A 13 45.82 4.85 -22.58
C ALA A 13 44.34 4.42 -22.43
N LEU A 14 43.60 4.95 -21.44
CA LEU A 14 42.66 6.08 -21.61
C LEU A 14 41.83 5.95 -22.91
N LEU A 15 40.54 5.63 -22.80
CA LEU A 15 39.45 6.62 -22.75
C LEU A 15 39.50 7.61 -23.92
N LEU A 16 38.74 7.29 -24.96
CA LEU A 16 38.12 8.20 -25.95
C LEU A 16 36.97 7.36 -26.57
N VAL A 17 35.79 7.33 -25.95
CA VAL A 17 34.65 8.24 -26.19
C VAL A 17 34.30 8.36 -27.67
N GLY A 18 33.09 7.90 -28.01
CA GLY A 18 32.24 8.63 -28.94
C GLY A 18 32.13 8.05 -30.35
N THR A 19 31.20 7.11 -30.54
CA THR A 19 30.24 7.19 -31.66
C THR A 19 28.90 6.65 -31.21
N VAL A 20 28.03 7.59 -30.83
CA VAL A 20 26.59 7.65 -31.12
C VAL A 20 26.00 6.42 -31.84
N ASN A 21 25.34 5.54 -31.07
CA ASN A 21 24.20 4.80 -31.61
C ASN A 21 22.93 5.30 -30.91
N CYS A 22 22.22 6.07 -31.71
CA CYS A 22 20.90 6.61 -31.51
C CYS A 22 19.92 5.49 -31.10
N PHE A 23 19.55 5.45 -29.84
CA PHE A 23 18.24 4.98 -29.43
C PHE A 23 17.56 6.17 -28.76
N GLU A 24 16.89 6.98 -29.56
CA GLU A 24 15.76 7.80 -29.10
C GLU A 24 14.73 6.84 -28.52
N THR A 25 14.85 6.57 -27.22
CA THR A 25 13.76 5.93 -26.49
C THR A 25 12.87 7.07 -26.07
N LYS A 26 11.70 7.14 -26.72
CA LYS A 26 10.57 7.98 -26.34
C LYS A 26 10.48 8.12 -24.82
N SER A 27 10.40 9.36 -24.36
CA SER A 27 9.93 9.69 -23.03
C SER A 27 8.47 9.25 -22.91
N GLU A 28 8.26 8.02 -22.48
CA GLU A 28 7.00 7.58 -21.90
C GLU A 28 7.21 7.48 -20.40
N ASP A 29 6.30 8.09 -19.64
CA ASP A 29 6.24 8.14 -18.19
C ASP A 29 6.30 6.72 -17.59
N LYS A 30 7.51 6.25 -17.25
CA LYS A 30 7.80 4.92 -16.67
C LYS A 30 8.20 4.99 -15.20
N ASN A 31 7.90 6.10 -14.53
CA ASN A 31 8.33 6.26 -13.14
C ASN A 31 7.47 5.43 -12.18
N ASP A 32 6.15 5.37 -12.42
CA ASP A 32 5.20 4.74 -11.51
C ASP A 32 5.26 3.21 -11.54
N GLU A 33 5.38 2.60 -12.72
CA GLU A 33 5.49 1.14 -12.87
C GLU A 33 6.79 0.59 -12.25
N ASN A 34 7.91 1.29 -12.46
CA ASN A 34 9.19 0.89 -11.87
C ASN A 34 9.18 1.02 -10.35
N LEU A 35 8.49 2.02 -9.79
CA LEU A 35 8.33 2.16 -8.36
C LEU A 35 7.46 1.04 -7.78
N PHE A 36 6.35 0.69 -8.44
CA PHE A 36 5.47 -0.41 -8.05
C PHE A 36 6.21 -1.76 -8.06
N LEU A 37 6.95 -2.04 -9.14
CA LEU A 37 7.82 -3.22 -9.26
C LEU A 37 8.90 -3.25 -8.15
N SER A 38 9.50 -2.11 -7.80
CA SER A 38 10.50 -2.04 -6.73
C SER A 38 9.92 -2.31 -5.33
N ALA A 39 8.67 -1.91 -5.07
CA ALA A 39 7.98 -2.21 -3.81
C ALA A 39 7.73 -3.71 -3.63
N ILE A 40 7.39 -4.41 -4.72
CA ILE A 40 7.15 -5.87 -4.73
C ILE A 40 8.45 -6.67 -4.56
N LEU A 41 9.54 -6.24 -5.21
CA LEU A 41 10.78 -7.01 -5.27
C LEU A 41 11.60 -7.02 -3.96
N LEU A 42 11.32 -6.12 -3.03
CA LEU A 42 12.10 -5.95 -1.78
C LEU A 42 11.42 -6.54 -0.54
N ASN A 43 10.12 -6.86 -0.59
CA ASN A 43 9.35 -7.36 0.54
C ASN A 43 8.34 -8.42 0.12
N ASN A 44 8.23 -9.53 0.86
CA ASN A 44 7.10 -10.47 0.74
C ASN A 44 5.74 -9.82 1.11
N PHE A 45 5.77 -8.59 1.62
CA PHE A 45 4.60 -7.80 1.98
C PHE A 45 4.50 -6.57 1.06
N GLU A 46 3.73 -6.75 -0.03
CA GLU A 46 3.72 -5.88 -1.22
C GLU A 46 3.26 -4.43 -0.94
N ILE A 47 2.45 -4.23 0.10
CA ILE A 47 1.87 -2.92 0.44
C ILE A 47 2.65 -2.17 1.53
N ALA A 48 3.78 -2.71 1.99
CA ALA A 48 4.67 -1.98 2.89
C ALA A 48 5.21 -0.73 2.18
N GLY A 49 5.03 0.45 2.80
CA GLY A 49 5.41 1.71 2.17
C GLY A 49 4.62 2.90 2.70
N ASN A 50 4.85 4.04 2.06
CA ASN A 50 4.13 5.28 2.33
C ASN A 50 3.29 5.64 1.11
N TRP A 51 2.00 5.84 1.32
CA TRP A 51 1.01 5.95 0.27
C TRP A 51 0.16 7.20 0.48
N THR A 52 -0.19 7.86 -0.62
CA THR A 52 -1.40 8.68 -0.68
C THR A 52 -2.54 7.75 -1.07
N PHE A 53 -3.70 7.86 -0.41
CA PHE A 53 -4.86 7.05 -0.81
C PHE A 53 -6.02 7.89 -1.33
N TYR A 54 -6.73 7.31 -2.29
CA TYR A 54 -7.82 7.92 -3.03
C TYR A 54 -9.12 7.15 -2.81
N ASN A 55 -10.25 7.83 -2.96
CA ASN A 55 -11.59 7.32 -2.70
C ASN A 55 -12.14 6.35 -3.78
N GLY A 56 -11.32 5.63 -4.54
CA GLY A 56 -11.84 4.70 -5.54
C GLY A 56 -10.86 4.38 -6.66
N THR A 57 -11.37 3.82 -7.76
CA THR A 57 -10.57 3.58 -8.97
C THR A 57 -10.46 4.88 -9.79
N LYS A 58 -9.60 4.92 -10.82
CA LYS A 58 -9.45 6.13 -11.66
C LYS A 58 -10.76 6.52 -12.33
N ASP A 59 -11.54 5.52 -12.73
CA ASP A 59 -12.74 5.69 -13.55
C ASP A 59 -14.04 5.53 -12.74
N TYR A 60 -13.94 5.23 -11.44
CA TYR A 60 -15.10 5.04 -10.58
C TYR A 60 -14.93 5.75 -9.24
N PRO A 61 -15.84 6.69 -8.90
CA PRO A 61 -15.86 7.27 -7.58
C PRO A 61 -16.41 6.30 -6.57
N GLY A 62 -15.62 6.02 -5.55
CA GLY A 62 -16.14 5.39 -4.36
C GLY A 62 -16.80 6.42 -3.44
N GLY A 63 -17.88 5.95 -2.78
CA GLY A 63 -18.38 6.48 -1.51
C GLY A 63 -19.35 7.63 -1.75
N ALA A 64 -20.64 7.36 -1.58
CA ALA A 64 -21.78 8.16 -2.03
C ALA A 64 -21.96 8.28 -3.57
N PHE A 65 -21.06 7.72 -4.40
CA PHE A 65 -21.15 7.68 -5.87
C PHE A 65 -21.24 9.04 -6.58
N THR A 66 -21.02 10.16 -5.87
CA THR A 66 -21.19 11.52 -6.41
C THR A 66 -19.89 12.27 -6.68
N ASP A 67 -18.76 11.85 -6.10
CA ASP A 67 -17.45 12.50 -6.32
C ASP A 67 -16.72 11.90 -7.54
N VAL A 68 -15.45 12.23 -7.79
CA VAL A 68 -14.55 11.49 -8.70
C VAL A 68 -13.63 10.58 -7.88
N GLY A 69 -13.27 9.39 -8.37
CA GLY A 69 -12.40 8.41 -7.66
C GLY A 69 -10.93 8.81 -7.55
N THR A 70 -10.62 10.07 -7.89
CA THR A 70 -9.29 10.67 -7.90
C THR A 70 -9.12 11.73 -6.80
N LYS A 71 -10.04 11.79 -5.83
CA LYS A 71 -9.94 12.70 -4.69
C LYS A 71 -9.08 12.07 -3.59
N ALA A 72 -7.94 12.68 -3.30
CA ALA A 72 -7.05 12.24 -2.22
C ALA A 72 -7.75 12.36 -0.86
N GLN A 73 -7.86 11.24 -0.16
CA GLN A 73 -8.54 11.12 1.12
C GLN A 73 -7.58 11.12 2.31
N GLY A 74 -6.28 10.92 2.07
CA GLY A 74 -5.31 10.92 3.14
C GLY A 74 -4.06 10.13 2.80
N THR A 75 -3.37 9.66 3.84
CA THR A 75 -2.12 8.91 3.71
C THR A 75 -2.11 7.64 4.55
N TYR A 76 -1.44 6.60 4.05
CA TYR A 76 -1.03 5.44 4.83
C TYR A 76 0.49 5.38 4.99
N SER A 77 0.94 4.90 6.15
CA SER A 77 2.30 4.40 6.38
C SER A 77 2.19 2.99 6.92
N ILE A 78 2.69 2.01 6.17
CA ILE A 78 2.53 0.59 6.43
C ILE A 78 3.91 -0.06 6.53
N THR A 79 4.20 -0.71 7.65
CA THR A 79 5.39 -1.52 7.88
C THR A 79 4.99 -2.94 8.24
N ASN A 80 5.93 -3.82 8.57
CA ASN A 80 5.59 -5.16 9.08
C ASN A 80 5.00 -5.17 10.49
N THR A 81 5.08 -4.06 11.22
CA THR A 81 4.70 -3.99 12.65
C THR A 81 3.66 -2.92 12.95
N LEU A 82 3.43 -1.98 12.04
CA LEU A 82 2.56 -0.84 12.27
C LEU A 82 1.86 -0.44 10.97
N ILE A 83 0.58 -0.08 11.09
CA ILE A 83 -0.14 0.68 10.08
C ILE A 83 -0.62 2.00 10.70
N THR A 84 -0.38 3.09 9.99
CA THR A 84 -0.90 4.42 10.33
C THR A 84 -1.68 4.96 9.15
N GLN A 85 -2.92 5.35 9.39
CA GLN A 85 -3.78 6.04 8.44
C GLN A 85 -4.06 7.44 8.97
N LYS A 86 -3.97 8.44 8.09
CA LYS A 86 -4.40 9.82 8.39
C LYS A 86 -5.39 10.23 7.34
N ASN A 87 -6.60 10.60 7.77
CA ASN A 87 -7.68 11.03 6.89
C ASN A 87 -7.68 12.56 6.78
N ASN A 88 -7.86 13.08 5.57
CA ASN A 88 -7.94 14.52 5.25
C ASN A 88 -9.30 15.14 5.60
N ASP A 89 -10.25 14.35 6.11
CA ASP A 89 -11.61 14.81 6.36
C ASP A 89 -11.66 15.92 7.42
N ASN A 90 -12.07 17.11 6.97
CA ASN A 90 -12.19 18.32 7.78
C ASN A 90 -13.54 18.40 8.51
N GLY A 91 -14.52 17.53 8.22
CA GLY A 91 -15.87 17.56 8.80
C GLY A 91 -16.00 16.85 10.15
N PHE A 92 -15.26 15.75 10.34
CA PHE A 92 -15.21 15.01 11.61
C PHE A 92 -13.92 15.23 12.39
N GLY A 93 -13.08 16.18 11.96
CA GLY A 93 -11.73 16.40 12.45
C GLY A 93 -10.81 15.27 12.00
N GLY A 94 -9.78 15.57 11.22
CA GLY A 94 -8.88 14.58 10.62
C GLY A 94 -8.60 13.41 11.57
N SER A 95 -9.10 12.23 11.20
CA SER A 95 -8.96 11.04 12.04
C SER A 95 -7.65 10.34 11.73
N GLN A 96 -7.00 9.87 12.78
CA GLN A 96 -5.77 9.11 12.70
C GLN A 96 -6.01 7.72 13.29
N LEU A 97 -5.81 6.68 12.47
CA LEU A 97 -5.86 5.31 12.94
C LEU A 97 -4.46 4.75 13.00
N ILE A 98 -4.11 4.19 14.14
CA ILE A 98 -2.77 3.66 14.41
C ILE A 98 -2.98 2.27 14.97
N GLY A 99 -2.48 1.27 14.26
CA GLY A 99 -2.65 -0.14 14.59
C GLY A 99 -1.31 -0.85 14.64
N ASN A 100 -1.03 -1.53 15.75
CA ASN A 100 0.03 -2.52 15.80
C ASN A 100 -0.39 -3.71 14.96
N ILE A 101 0.44 -4.11 14.00
CA ILE A 101 0.19 -5.32 13.20
C ILE A 101 0.54 -6.51 14.07
N VAL A 102 -0.48 -7.31 14.37
CA VAL A 102 -0.35 -8.52 15.19
C VAL A 102 -0.18 -9.76 14.34
N GLU A 103 -0.67 -9.74 13.10
CA GLU A 103 -0.51 -10.83 12.14
C GLU A 103 -0.66 -10.35 10.69
N ILE A 104 0.10 -10.96 9.78
CA ILE A 104 -0.04 -10.77 8.33
C ILE A 104 -0.32 -12.13 7.69
N ASN A 105 -1.47 -12.27 7.04
CA ASN A 105 -1.81 -13.42 6.22
C ASN A 105 -1.62 -13.08 4.74
N LEU A 106 -0.44 -13.43 4.20
CA LEU A 106 -0.09 -13.16 2.81
C LEU A 106 -0.94 -13.95 1.81
N ALA A 107 -1.42 -15.14 2.17
CA ALA A 107 -2.23 -15.97 1.30
C ALA A 107 -3.63 -15.38 1.09
N LYS A 108 -4.25 -14.84 2.15
CA LYS A 108 -5.52 -14.11 2.07
C LYS A 108 -5.36 -12.64 1.69
N LYS A 109 -4.14 -12.12 1.72
CA LYS A 109 -3.84 -10.68 1.63
C LYS A 109 -4.60 -9.87 2.69
N VAL A 110 -4.45 -10.26 3.96
CA VAL A 110 -5.08 -9.59 5.11
C VAL A 110 -4.05 -9.29 6.21
N ILE A 111 -4.12 -8.07 6.77
CA ILE A 111 -3.39 -7.63 7.96
C ILE A 111 -4.39 -7.63 9.11
N TYR A 112 -4.03 -8.24 10.24
CA TYR A 112 -4.76 -8.06 11.49
C TYR A 112 -4.03 -7.09 12.39
N VAL A 113 -4.77 -6.18 13.00
CA VAL A 113 -4.22 -5.12 13.83
C VAL A 113 -4.87 -5.06 15.19
N GLN A 114 -4.15 -4.51 16.17
CA GLN A 114 -4.72 -3.95 17.38
C GLN A 114 -4.50 -2.44 17.39
N PHE A 115 -5.57 -1.66 17.46
CA PHE A 115 -5.47 -0.21 17.52
C PHE A 115 -4.82 0.25 18.82
N THR A 116 -3.90 1.20 18.70
CA THR A 116 -3.19 1.79 19.83
C THR A 116 -4.06 2.82 20.55
N GLN A 117 -3.60 3.30 21.71
CA GLN A 117 -4.35 4.24 22.55
C GLN A 117 -4.43 5.67 21.97
N ASP A 118 -3.49 6.01 21.09
CA ASP A 118 -3.41 7.25 20.33
C ASP A 118 -4.20 7.21 19.00
N SER A 119 -4.80 6.08 18.65
CA SER A 119 -5.79 6.00 17.57
C SER A 119 -7.04 6.85 17.90
N SER A 120 -7.58 7.59 16.93
CA SER A 120 -8.74 8.46 17.12
C SER A 120 -10.00 7.68 17.52
N PHE A 121 -10.12 6.42 17.10
CA PHE A 121 -11.22 5.53 17.47
C PHE A 121 -10.76 4.07 17.60
N SER A 122 -11.63 3.22 18.11
CA SER A 122 -11.40 1.77 18.27
C SER A 122 -10.20 1.41 19.15
N LYS A 123 -9.81 2.28 20.08
CA LYS A 123 -8.62 2.11 20.94
C LYS A 123 -8.59 0.75 21.64
N GLY A 124 -7.48 0.04 21.49
CA GLY A 124 -7.27 -1.29 22.07
C GLY A 124 -8.05 -2.43 21.39
N LYS A 125 -8.92 -2.12 20.43
CA LYS A 125 -9.71 -3.11 19.68
C LYS A 125 -8.92 -3.67 18.52
N PHE A 126 -9.35 -4.85 18.08
CA PHE A 126 -8.79 -5.53 16.94
C PHE A 126 -9.59 -5.20 15.69
N SER A 127 -8.93 -5.22 14.55
CA SER A 127 -9.59 -5.19 13.24
C SER A 127 -8.69 -5.83 12.18
N TRP A 128 -9.14 -5.79 10.93
CA TRP A 128 -8.43 -6.27 9.78
C TRP A 128 -8.42 -5.27 8.63
N TYR A 129 -7.36 -5.34 7.83
CA TYR A 129 -7.23 -4.64 6.56
C TYR A 129 -6.96 -5.67 5.47
N ARG A 130 -7.78 -5.68 4.42
CA ARG A 130 -7.58 -6.56 3.28
C ARG A 130 -7.00 -5.77 2.12
N TRP A 131 -6.04 -6.35 1.39
CA TRP A 131 -5.53 -5.73 0.18
C TRP A 131 -5.68 -6.59 -1.06
N THR A 132 -5.71 -5.93 -2.20
CA THR A 132 -5.63 -6.53 -3.53
C THR A 132 -4.86 -5.60 -4.46
N SER A 133 -4.64 -6.03 -5.69
CA SER A 133 -4.02 -5.22 -6.74
C SER A 133 -4.84 -5.31 -8.02
N ASP A 134 -4.94 -4.20 -8.73
CA ASP A 134 -5.50 -4.14 -10.08
C ASP A 134 -4.71 -3.10 -10.89
N GLY A 135 -4.26 -3.48 -12.08
CA GLY A 135 -3.25 -2.72 -12.84
C GLY A 135 -2.01 -2.40 -12.02
N SER A 136 -1.62 -1.13 -12.00
CA SER A 136 -0.44 -0.60 -11.30
C SER A 136 -0.74 -0.08 -9.89
N TYR A 137 -1.87 -0.49 -9.29
CA TYR A 137 -2.33 0.02 -8.01
C TYR A 137 -2.58 -1.09 -7.00
N PHE A 138 -2.25 -0.80 -5.75
CA PHE A 138 -2.79 -1.54 -4.62
C PHE A 138 -4.08 -0.90 -4.12
N TYR A 139 -4.96 -1.73 -3.61
CA TYR A 139 -6.23 -1.31 -3.04
C TYR A 139 -6.33 -1.89 -1.64
N LEU A 140 -6.55 -1.02 -0.66
CA LEU A 140 -6.70 -1.40 0.73
C LEU A 140 -8.16 -1.20 1.16
N CYS A 141 -8.73 -2.24 1.73
CA CYS A 141 -9.99 -2.18 2.43
C CYS A 141 -9.73 -2.25 3.91
N GLN A 142 -10.27 -1.31 4.66
CA GLN A 142 -10.33 -1.38 6.11
C GLN A 142 -11.77 -1.73 6.50
N ASP A 143 -11.96 -2.72 7.37
CA ASP A 143 -13.23 -2.87 8.06
C ASP A 143 -13.16 -2.18 9.44
N LEU A 144 -14.15 -1.36 9.72
CA LEU A 144 -14.36 -0.69 11.01
C LEU A 144 -15.73 -1.02 11.59
N THR A 145 -16.49 -1.85 10.88
CA THR A 145 -17.80 -2.31 11.29
C THR A 145 -17.68 -3.20 12.51
N GLY A 146 -18.47 -2.91 13.54
CA GLY A 146 -18.51 -3.76 14.73
C GLY A 146 -17.19 -3.84 15.51
N VAL A 147 -16.16 -3.06 15.11
CA VAL A 147 -14.82 -3.03 15.71
C VAL A 147 -14.85 -2.75 17.22
N ASN A 148 -15.85 -2.01 17.69
CA ASN A 148 -16.06 -1.73 19.11
C ASN A 148 -16.28 -3.01 19.95
N ASN A 149 -16.69 -4.12 19.31
CA ASN A 149 -16.91 -5.43 19.93
C ASN A 149 -15.76 -6.42 19.70
N GLN A 150 -14.76 -6.07 18.89
CA GLN A 150 -13.61 -6.92 18.55
C GLN A 150 -12.50 -6.72 19.61
N ASN A 151 -12.58 -7.45 20.71
CA ASN A 151 -11.67 -7.37 21.85
C ASN A 151 -10.46 -8.32 21.74
N THR A 152 -10.49 -9.28 20.83
CA THR A 152 -9.40 -10.24 20.60
C THR A 152 -9.10 -10.40 19.12
N LEU A 153 -7.93 -10.94 18.80
CA LEU A 153 -7.54 -11.26 17.43
C LEU A 153 -8.48 -12.29 16.80
N GLU A 154 -8.94 -13.28 17.57
CA GLU A 154 -9.85 -14.32 17.09
C GLU A 154 -11.19 -13.75 16.66
N GLN A 155 -11.68 -12.72 17.36
CA GLN A 155 -12.93 -12.04 17.00
C GLN A 155 -12.78 -11.28 15.68
N ALA A 156 -11.66 -10.59 15.46
CA ALA A 156 -11.37 -9.93 14.18
C ALA A 156 -11.22 -10.94 13.04
N LYS A 157 -10.57 -12.10 13.28
CA LYS A 157 -10.45 -13.18 12.29
C LYS A 157 -11.78 -13.84 11.93
N ALA A 158 -12.69 -13.95 12.90
CA ALA A 158 -14.03 -14.51 12.66
C ALA A 158 -14.91 -13.56 11.83
N ASP A 159 -14.65 -12.25 11.91
CA ASP A 159 -15.36 -11.21 11.16
C ASP A 159 -14.77 -10.97 9.75
N ASP A 160 -13.52 -11.37 9.49
CA ASP A 160 -12.83 -11.34 8.18
C ASP A 160 -13.45 -12.35 7.17
N LEU A 161 -14.65 -12.04 6.69
CA LEU A 161 -15.41 -12.82 5.72
C LEU A 161 -15.27 -12.27 4.30
N ASP A 162 -15.10 -13.16 3.32
CA ASP A 162 -14.90 -12.78 1.91
C ASP A 162 -16.09 -12.05 1.29
N THR A 163 -17.29 -12.27 1.83
CA THR A 163 -18.51 -11.60 1.40
C THR A 163 -18.47 -10.09 1.60
N TYR A 164 -17.65 -9.59 2.53
CA TYR A 164 -17.56 -8.15 2.84
C TYR A 164 -16.56 -7.41 1.96
N SER A 165 -15.61 -8.11 1.34
CA SER A 165 -14.53 -7.50 0.58
C SER A 165 -14.25 -8.30 -0.70
N ASN A 166 -15.10 -8.08 -1.71
CA ASN A 166 -14.96 -8.72 -3.01
C ASN A 166 -13.78 -8.12 -3.80
N THR A 167 -12.63 -8.77 -3.70
CA THR A 167 -11.40 -8.36 -4.40
C THR A 167 -11.48 -8.43 -5.93
N LYS A 168 -12.53 -9.04 -6.49
CA LYS A 168 -12.78 -9.11 -7.94
C LYS A 168 -13.61 -7.94 -8.47
N ASN A 169 -14.19 -7.13 -7.59
CA ASN A 169 -15.00 -5.98 -7.98
C ASN A 169 -14.75 -4.81 -7.03
N LEU A 170 -13.74 -4.01 -7.33
CA LEU A 170 -13.36 -2.83 -6.55
C LEU A 170 -14.46 -1.76 -6.49
N ASN A 171 -15.44 -1.81 -7.41
CA ASN A 171 -16.56 -0.88 -7.45
C ASN A 171 -17.74 -1.33 -6.57
N ALA A 172 -17.76 -2.59 -6.10
CA ALA A 172 -18.77 -3.07 -5.16
C ALA A 172 -18.55 -2.59 -3.71
N GLY A 173 -17.47 -1.82 -3.49
CA GLY A 173 -17.03 -1.39 -2.17
C GLY A 173 -16.54 -2.55 -1.30
N CYS A 174 -16.35 -2.29 -0.02
CA CYS A 174 -15.52 -3.10 0.86
C CYS A 174 -15.90 -2.91 2.34
N GLY A 175 -15.66 -3.94 3.16
CA GLY A 175 -15.60 -3.87 4.62
C GLY A 175 -16.92 -3.53 5.32
N LEU A 176 -18.03 -4.21 5.02
CA LEU A 176 -19.26 -4.06 5.82
C LEU A 176 -19.99 -5.37 6.14
N ASN A 177 -20.04 -5.68 7.44
CA ASN A 177 -21.01 -6.57 8.08
C ASN A 177 -22.34 -5.84 8.44
N SER A 178 -22.41 -4.50 8.39
CA SER A 178 -23.49 -3.71 9.04
C SER A 178 -24.66 -3.26 8.17
N GLY A 179 -24.67 -3.57 6.87
CA GLY A 179 -25.77 -3.18 5.97
C GLY A 179 -25.84 -1.67 5.65
N PHE A 180 -24.79 -0.89 5.94
CA PHE A 180 -24.62 0.47 5.42
C PHE A 180 -24.04 0.47 3.99
N ASP A 181 -23.94 1.64 3.34
CA ASP A 181 -23.30 1.78 2.02
C ASP A 181 -21.82 1.37 2.11
N PRO A 182 -21.35 0.43 1.27
CA PRO A 182 -20.02 -0.16 1.38
C PRO A 182 -18.93 0.91 1.35
N SER A 183 -17.95 0.75 2.25
CA SER A 183 -16.76 1.60 2.26
C SER A 183 -16.00 1.39 0.97
N VAL A 184 -15.21 2.38 0.57
CA VAL A 184 -14.54 2.38 -0.72
C VAL A 184 -13.18 1.76 -0.59
N TRP A 185 -12.76 1.02 -1.61
CA TRP A 185 -11.38 0.57 -1.68
C TRP A 185 -10.46 1.79 -1.76
N SER A 186 -9.56 1.91 -0.80
CA SER A 186 -8.53 2.94 -0.77
C SER A 186 -7.47 2.60 -1.82
N ARG A 187 -7.50 3.28 -2.97
CA ARG A 187 -6.45 3.12 -3.98
C ARG A 187 -5.17 3.75 -3.47
N LEU A 188 -4.11 2.98 -3.35
CA LEU A 188 -2.80 3.39 -2.86
C LEU A 188 -1.92 3.82 -4.03
N GLU A 189 -1.41 5.04 -3.97
CA GLU A 189 -0.40 5.55 -4.90
C GLU A 189 0.82 6.00 -4.11
N VAL A 190 2.01 5.80 -4.69
CA VAL A 190 3.24 6.13 -3.97
C VAL A 190 3.25 7.63 -3.68
N ARG A 191 3.60 7.97 -2.45
CA ARG A 191 3.75 9.37 -2.06
C ARG A 191 5.00 9.96 -2.70
N THR A 192 4.84 10.69 -3.80
CA THR A 192 5.88 11.56 -4.34
C THR A 192 5.97 12.81 -3.46
N ASN A 193 7.15 13.08 -2.90
CA ASN A 193 7.40 14.31 -2.13
C ASN A 193 7.38 15.55 -3.03
#